data_AF-A0A1C6VNC1-F1
#
_entry.id   AF-A0A1C6VNC1-F1
#
_cell.length_a   1.000
_cell.length_b   1.000
_cell.length_c   1.000
_cell.angle_alpha   90.00
_cell.angle_beta   90.00
_cell.angle_gamma   90.00
#
_symmetry.space_group_name_H-M   'P 1'
#
loop_
_entity.id
_entity.type
_entity.pdbx_description
1 polymer ?
#
loop_
_entity_poly.entity_id
_entity_poly.type
_entity_poly.pdbx_seq_one_letter_code
_entity_poly.pdbx_strand_id
1 'polypeptide(L)'
;MSKTSASLRRGGLYARLAVFALLASGLLLAGGSPAAAASTININPGHVPTTAASFTQNCDFHGGAYPDEDGWAFELPGAPDISGVFQTITTTFRTPTGATTRTIPTAPNSAIVRGPGTSKAWIRVPAGWTLTGASAVVSGTADSFVLRSTCMASSAPRPNSKLYLTKTGYPAKDVKAGDEVTYLYKVTNQSTGTTYPISKIAITDDTVTGITCEATWLAPKASTTCTGKYTVKKTDVKKGKIVNTAQATGWFDRQAVWSNKATFTVTTKPEPPKQVSLSIDKKARVESDCHKKCENDGYAAKGDKIFYTYRVTNTGTVTITHVGVHDRNAGRVVCNSGTLARGTSTDCHAVKPHVVTKADVKAGKVVNTARATGKFDGRYVASDPATVTVCIRHGKYDHRHDDKDGKHDKDGKHDKDQKELPVTGDSSNMALSLGGGLLAAGGLLLGASRIRRRAHVQI
;
A
#
# COMPACT_ATOMS: atom_id res chain seq x y z
N MET A 1 7.13 26.66 57.67
CA MET A 1 7.14 25.59 58.71
C MET A 1 8.35 24.72 58.41
N SER A 2 9.53 24.93 59.01
CA SER A 2 9.92 24.56 60.39
C SER A 2 9.87 23.03 60.57
N LYS A 3 10.88 22.25 60.96
CA LYS A 3 12.15 22.37 61.73
C LYS A 3 13.01 21.11 61.41
N THR A 4 14.36 21.14 61.34
CA THR A 4 15.36 21.07 62.45
C THR A 4 15.22 19.77 63.28
N SER A 5 16.23 18.90 63.47
CA SER A 5 17.45 19.09 64.30
C SER A 5 18.37 17.84 64.16
N ALA A 6 19.69 17.96 63.97
CA ALA A 6 20.78 18.21 64.94
C ALA A 6 21.16 16.94 65.78
N SER A 7 22.32 16.33 65.53
CA SER A 7 23.66 16.59 66.12
C SER A 7 23.86 16.00 67.52
N LEU A 8 24.92 15.18 67.69
CA LEU A 8 25.75 15.27 68.88
C LEU A 8 27.23 14.92 68.61
N ARG A 9 28.08 15.83 69.09
CA ARG A 9 29.55 15.90 69.06
C ARG A 9 30.16 15.33 70.36
N ARG A 10 31.49 15.26 70.34
CA ARG A 10 32.52 15.44 71.41
C ARG A 10 33.15 14.12 71.83
N GLY A 11 34.46 14.03 72.04
CA GLY A 11 35.56 14.99 72.16
C GLY A 11 36.70 14.25 72.88
N GLY A 12 37.96 14.47 72.54
CA GLY A 12 38.81 15.25 73.43
C GLY A 12 40.28 14.81 73.33
N LEU A 13 41.15 15.82 73.30
CA LEU A 13 42.61 15.83 73.21
C LEU A 13 43.24 15.79 74.62
N TYR A 14 44.58 15.66 74.69
CA TYR A 14 45.58 16.09 75.72
C TYR A 14 46.59 14.93 76.02
N ALA A 15 47.85 14.93 75.54
CA ALA A 15 49.06 15.68 75.97
C ALA A 15 49.57 15.23 77.37
N ARG A 16 50.87 14.98 77.72
CA ARG A 16 52.21 15.24 77.14
C ARG A 16 53.33 14.63 78.07
N LEU A 17 54.49 14.22 77.50
CA LEU A 17 55.91 14.10 78.03
C LEU A 17 56.23 13.17 79.25
N ALA A 18 57.39 12.48 79.43
CA ALA A 18 58.68 12.22 78.73
C ALA A 18 59.42 11.05 79.49
N VAL A 19 60.35 10.24 78.95
CA VAL A 19 61.83 10.45 78.87
C VAL A 19 62.55 9.12 78.43
N PHE A 20 63.47 9.23 77.45
CA PHE A 20 64.70 8.48 77.09
C PHE A 20 64.82 6.94 76.77
N ALA A 21 65.12 6.70 75.47
CA ALA A 21 66.29 6.01 74.86
C ALA A 21 66.60 4.50 75.06
N LEU A 22 66.55 3.71 73.96
CA LEU A 22 67.72 3.15 73.21
C LEU A 22 67.32 2.09 72.14
N LEU A 23 67.72 2.37 70.88
CA LEU A 23 68.09 1.51 69.74
C LEU A 23 67.52 0.08 69.57
N ALA A 24 66.79 -0.14 68.46
CA ALA A 24 67.05 -1.22 67.49
C ALA A 24 66.21 -1.02 66.22
N SER A 25 66.88 -0.85 65.08
CA SER A 25 66.28 -0.77 63.75
C SER A 25 65.74 -2.15 63.33
N GLY A 26 64.46 -2.24 63.01
CA GLY A 26 63.82 -3.44 62.44
C GLY A 26 62.80 -3.06 61.39
N LEU A 27 63.19 -3.16 60.12
CA LEU A 27 62.36 -2.93 58.95
C LEU A 27 61.32 -4.06 58.84
N LEU A 28 60.05 -3.81 59.20
CA LEU A 28 58.96 -4.74 58.90
C LEU A 28 58.51 -4.56 57.44
N LEU A 29 58.91 -5.52 56.61
CA LEU A 29 58.42 -5.75 55.26
C LEU A 29 56.92 -6.05 55.29
N ALA A 30 56.15 -5.28 54.52
CA ALA A 30 54.78 -5.63 54.16
C ALA A 30 54.81 -6.94 53.34
N GLY A 31 54.15 -7.98 53.85
CA GLY A 31 53.96 -9.25 53.16
C GLY A 31 53.04 -9.08 51.96
N GLY A 32 53.62 -8.76 50.80
CA GLY A 32 53.01 -9.09 49.52
C GLY A 32 53.19 -10.59 49.29
N SER A 33 52.09 -11.35 49.20
CA SER A 33 52.14 -12.72 48.70
C SER A 33 52.89 -12.72 47.35
N PRO A 34 53.93 -13.54 47.16
CA PRO A 34 54.65 -13.55 45.90
C PRO A 34 53.67 -13.95 44.79
N ALA A 35 53.57 -13.13 43.74
CA ALA A 35 52.96 -13.57 42.50
C ALA A 35 53.69 -14.86 42.07
N ALA A 36 52.96 -15.98 41.97
CA ALA A 36 53.54 -17.25 41.57
C ALA A 36 54.35 -17.04 40.28
N ALA A 37 55.64 -17.38 40.32
CA ALA A 37 56.54 -17.19 39.20
C ALA A 37 56.00 -17.94 37.97
N ALA A 38 55.98 -17.28 36.82
CA ALA A 38 55.56 -17.92 35.58
C ALA A 38 56.52 -19.06 35.25
N SER A 39 56.00 -20.26 35.02
CA SER A 39 56.79 -21.45 34.68
C SER A 39 56.50 -21.88 33.24
N THR A 40 57.53 -22.44 32.59
CA THR A 40 57.39 -23.04 31.26
C THR A 40 57.20 -24.54 31.41
N ILE A 41 56.10 -25.05 30.86
CA ILE A 41 55.76 -26.47 30.86
C ILE A 41 55.62 -27.00 29.44
N ASN A 42 55.78 -28.30 29.26
CA ASN A 42 55.65 -28.95 27.97
C ASN A 42 54.37 -29.78 27.90
N ILE A 43 53.87 -29.98 26.68
CA ILE A 43 52.78 -30.93 26.44
C ILE A 43 53.22 -32.33 26.84
N ASN A 44 52.30 -33.12 27.38
CA ASN A 44 52.52 -34.52 27.66
C ASN A 44 53.08 -35.22 26.40
N PRO A 45 54.27 -35.86 26.48
CA PRO A 45 54.90 -36.52 25.33
C PRO A 45 54.00 -37.57 24.65
N GLY A 46 53.05 -38.18 25.37
CA GLY A 46 52.10 -39.13 24.80
C GLY A 46 51.07 -38.53 23.84
N HIS A 47 50.99 -37.19 23.72
CA HIS A 47 50.06 -36.49 22.83
C HIS A 47 50.72 -35.90 21.57
N VAL A 48 52.02 -36.14 21.38
CA VAL A 48 52.77 -35.70 20.19
C VAL A 48 53.79 -36.78 19.76
N PRO A 49 54.03 -36.96 18.45
CA PRO A 49 53.34 -36.31 17.34
C PRO A 49 51.93 -36.88 17.14
N THR A 50 50.99 -36.05 16.68
CA THR A 50 49.58 -36.46 16.48
C THR A 50 48.95 -35.67 15.34
N THR A 51 48.10 -36.31 14.53
CA THR A 51 47.24 -35.63 13.55
C THR A 51 45.84 -35.43 14.13
N ALA A 52 45.11 -34.43 13.65
CA ALA A 52 43.77 -34.14 14.17
C ALA A 52 42.86 -35.37 14.10
N ALA A 53 42.86 -36.11 12.98
CA ALA A 53 42.04 -37.31 12.80
C ALA A 53 42.43 -38.50 13.70
N SER A 54 43.68 -38.57 14.15
CA SER A 54 44.20 -39.67 14.97
C SER A 54 43.93 -39.54 16.48
N PHE A 55 43.32 -38.43 16.90
CA PHE A 55 43.06 -38.13 18.32
C PHE A 55 41.55 -38.08 18.60
N THR A 56 41.18 -38.01 19.88
CA THR A 56 39.78 -37.95 20.34
C THR A 56 39.05 -36.74 19.73
N GLN A 57 38.03 -37.02 18.91
CA GLN A 57 37.23 -35.99 18.22
C GLN A 57 36.24 -35.31 19.16
N ASN A 58 36.29 -33.98 19.24
CA ASN A 58 35.27 -33.15 19.84
C ASN A 58 35.29 -31.74 19.23
N CYS A 59 34.28 -31.42 18.42
CA CYS A 59 34.17 -30.15 17.69
C CYS A 59 33.34 -29.07 18.40
N ASP A 60 32.73 -29.40 19.54
CA ASP A 60 31.78 -28.50 20.22
C ASP A 60 32.48 -27.29 20.85
N PHE A 61 33.77 -27.42 21.18
CA PHE A 61 34.58 -26.37 21.79
C PHE A 61 34.92 -25.19 20.85
N HIS A 62 34.63 -25.32 19.55
CA HIS A 62 35.09 -24.38 18.51
C HIS A 62 33.99 -23.90 17.55
N GLY A 63 32.71 -24.14 17.85
CA GLY A 63 31.62 -23.80 16.92
C GLY A 63 31.41 -24.83 15.79
N GLY A 64 31.86 -26.08 16.00
CA GLY A 64 31.70 -27.19 15.06
C GLY A 64 32.93 -27.44 14.18
N ALA A 65 32.79 -28.39 13.25
CA ALA A 65 33.84 -28.71 12.29
C ALA A 65 33.95 -27.67 11.16
N TYR A 66 35.18 -27.42 10.71
CA TYR A 66 35.47 -26.46 9.64
C TYR A 66 35.94 -27.21 8.38
N PRO A 67 35.61 -26.77 7.16
CA PRO A 67 35.92 -27.55 5.95
C PRO A 67 37.42 -27.71 5.67
N ASP A 68 38.23 -26.72 6.08
CA ASP A 68 39.64 -26.61 5.72
C ASP A 68 40.56 -26.38 6.93
N GLU A 69 40.03 -26.49 8.15
CA GLU A 69 40.79 -26.24 9.38
C GLU A 69 40.64 -27.40 10.37
N ASP A 70 41.76 -27.82 10.95
CA ASP A 70 41.82 -28.72 12.10
C ASP A 70 41.82 -27.89 13.39
N GLY A 71 40.96 -28.25 14.34
CA GLY A 71 40.89 -27.70 15.69
C GLY A 71 41.70 -28.50 16.71
N TRP A 72 42.37 -27.80 17.62
CA TRP A 72 43.19 -28.38 18.69
C TRP A 72 42.84 -27.72 20.02
N ALA A 73 42.43 -28.52 21.01
CA ALA A 73 42.07 -28.04 22.34
C ALA A 73 43.03 -28.57 23.39
N PHE A 74 43.60 -27.67 24.20
CA PHE A 74 44.54 -27.95 25.26
C PHE A 74 43.92 -27.66 26.62
N GLU A 75 44.33 -28.42 27.64
CA GLU A 75 43.86 -28.28 29.00
C GLU A 75 45.00 -28.53 30.00
N LEU A 76 44.97 -27.83 31.13
CA LEU A 76 45.85 -28.13 32.27
C LEU A 76 45.25 -29.28 33.09
N PRO A 77 45.99 -30.37 33.34
CA PRO A 77 45.51 -31.46 34.20
C PRO A 77 45.46 -31.02 35.67
N GLY A 78 44.55 -31.60 36.46
CA GLY A 78 44.50 -31.42 37.92
C GLY A 78 43.36 -30.53 38.42
N ALA A 79 43.37 -30.26 39.73
CA ALA A 79 42.33 -29.50 40.41
C ALA A 79 42.41 -28.00 40.07
N PRO A 80 41.25 -27.32 39.92
CA PRO A 80 41.15 -25.94 39.48
C PRO A 80 41.99 -24.88 40.20
N ASP A 81 42.26 -25.13 41.47
CA ASP A 81 42.90 -24.24 42.42
C ASP A 81 44.43 -24.44 42.50
N ILE A 82 44.97 -25.48 41.86
CA ILE A 82 46.40 -25.86 41.96
C ILE A 82 47.12 -25.69 40.62
N SER A 83 46.50 -26.11 39.51
CA SER A 83 47.20 -26.23 38.21
C SER A 83 47.54 -24.90 37.53
N GLY A 84 46.90 -23.79 37.91
CA GLY A 84 47.16 -22.46 37.37
C GLY A 84 46.41 -22.13 36.07
N VAL A 85 46.92 -21.13 35.34
CA VAL A 85 46.29 -20.58 34.13
C VAL A 85 47.31 -20.47 33.00
N PHE A 86 46.90 -20.83 31.78
CA PHE A 86 47.67 -20.55 30.57
C PHE A 86 47.83 -19.05 30.37
N GLN A 87 49.08 -18.59 30.27
CA GLN A 87 49.40 -17.24 29.82
C GLN A 87 49.58 -17.23 28.30
N THR A 88 50.39 -18.15 27.80
CA THR A 88 50.62 -18.38 26.36
C THR A 88 50.86 -19.87 26.10
N ILE A 89 50.59 -20.32 24.87
CA ILE A 89 50.99 -21.65 24.39
C ILE A 89 51.66 -21.49 23.03
N THR A 90 52.86 -22.02 22.88
CA THR A 90 53.56 -22.13 21.59
C THR A 90 53.42 -23.57 21.09
N THR A 91 52.61 -23.75 20.06
CA THR A 91 52.42 -25.03 19.37
C THR A 91 53.35 -25.13 18.17
N THR A 92 53.90 -26.32 17.92
CA THR A 92 54.75 -26.63 16.78
C THR A 92 54.06 -27.67 15.91
N PHE A 93 53.90 -27.34 14.63
CA PHE A 93 53.26 -28.18 13.64
C PHE A 93 54.23 -28.53 12.52
N ARG A 94 54.15 -29.77 12.05
CA ARG A 94 54.69 -30.18 10.74
C ARG A 94 53.61 -29.97 9.68
N THR A 95 53.92 -29.15 8.69
CA THR A 95 53.08 -28.85 7.52
C THR A 95 53.70 -29.47 6.26
N PRO A 96 53.00 -29.45 5.11
CA PRO A 96 53.59 -29.88 3.83
C PRO A 96 54.85 -29.12 3.42
N THR A 97 55.04 -27.88 3.89
CA THR A 97 56.15 -27.01 3.49
C THR A 97 57.26 -26.91 4.55
N GLY A 98 57.11 -27.58 5.69
CA GLY A 98 58.10 -27.60 6.77
C GLY A 98 57.48 -27.46 8.16
N ALA A 99 58.32 -27.31 9.18
CA ALA A 99 57.86 -27.04 10.54
C ALA A 99 57.46 -25.56 10.70
N THR A 100 56.38 -25.30 11.44
CA THR A 100 55.92 -23.94 11.78
C THR A 100 55.43 -23.88 13.22
N THR A 101 55.55 -22.71 13.86
CA THR A 101 55.04 -22.49 15.21
C THR A 101 53.87 -21.52 15.22
N ARG A 102 52.95 -21.69 16.18
CA ARG A 102 51.80 -20.81 16.41
C ARG A 102 51.63 -20.54 17.90
N THR A 103 51.49 -19.26 18.25
CA THR A 103 51.38 -18.83 19.65
C THR A 103 49.93 -18.46 19.98
N ILE A 104 49.34 -19.13 20.96
CA ILE A 104 48.01 -18.84 21.50
C ILE A 104 48.17 -17.82 22.64
N PRO A 105 47.34 -16.75 22.72
CA PRO A 105 46.16 -16.46 21.90
C PRO A 105 46.42 -15.51 20.72
N THR A 106 47.68 -15.17 20.39
CA THR A 106 48.00 -14.15 19.38
C THR A 106 47.88 -14.65 17.94
N ALA A 107 47.92 -15.97 17.72
CA ALA A 107 47.69 -16.58 16.43
C ALA A 107 46.22 -16.39 16.00
N PRO A 108 45.95 -16.20 14.69
CA PRO A 108 44.59 -16.21 14.16
C PRO A 108 43.84 -17.46 14.59
N ASN A 109 42.53 -17.33 14.81
CA ASN A 109 41.67 -18.45 15.19
C ASN A 109 42.18 -19.22 16.42
N SER A 110 42.66 -18.50 17.43
CA SER A 110 43.10 -19.08 18.71
C SER A 110 42.60 -18.27 19.89
N ALA A 111 42.41 -18.92 21.05
CA ALA A 111 42.08 -18.23 22.28
C ALA A 111 42.47 -19.03 23.53
N ILE A 112 42.59 -18.33 24.66
CA ILE A 112 42.66 -18.91 26.00
C ILE A 112 41.36 -18.57 26.72
N VAL A 113 40.67 -19.58 27.23
CA VAL A 113 39.47 -19.44 28.04
C VAL A 113 39.88 -19.62 29.50
N ARG A 114 39.78 -18.55 30.28
CA ARG A 114 40.12 -18.53 31.71
C ARG A 114 38.85 -18.82 32.52
N GLY A 115 38.82 -19.94 33.23
CA GLY A 115 37.79 -20.28 34.22
C GLY A 115 38.43 -20.70 35.55
N PRO A 116 37.70 -20.64 36.68
CA PRO A 116 38.17 -21.18 37.96
C PRO A 116 38.59 -22.64 37.74
N GLY A 117 39.89 -22.90 37.89
CA GLY A 117 40.70 -23.79 37.04
C GLY A 117 40.09 -24.98 36.32
N THR A 118 39.57 -24.64 35.15
CA THR A 118 39.91 -25.42 33.96
C THR A 118 40.44 -24.42 32.96
N SER A 119 41.75 -24.16 32.99
CA SER A 119 42.38 -23.30 31.97
C SER A 119 42.40 -24.07 30.65
N LYS A 120 41.62 -23.60 29.68
CA LYS A 120 41.51 -24.22 28.36
C LYS A 120 42.06 -23.27 27.31
N ALA A 121 42.69 -23.83 26.31
CA ALA A 121 43.19 -23.06 25.17
C ALA A 121 42.89 -23.80 23.88
N TRP A 122 42.75 -23.07 22.79
CA TRP A 122 42.51 -23.69 21.51
C TRP A 122 43.08 -22.89 20.36
N ILE A 123 43.33 -23.60 19.27
CA ILE A 123 43.75 -23.04 17.98
C ILE A 123 43.13 -23.84 16.84
N ARG A 124 42.75 -23.14 15.76
CA ARG A 124 42.48 -23.76 14.47
C ARG A 124 43.61 -23.46 13.50
N VAL A 125 44.03 -24.47 12.76
CA VAL A 125 45.09 -24.40 11.75
C VAL A 125 44.62 -25.07 10.46
N PRO A 126 45.25 -24.81 9.30
CA PRO A 126 44.90 -25.50 8.07
C PRO A 126 44.91 -27.02 8.24
N ALA A 127 43.99 -27.69 7.56
CA ALA A 127 43.81 -29.13 7.64
C ALA A 127 45.07 -29.94 7.27
N GLY A 128 45.26 -31.08 7.93
CA GLY A 128 46.32 -32.04 7.64
C GLY A 128 47.66 -31.75 8.32
N TRP A 129 47.72 -30.74 9.19
CA TRP A 129 48.93 -30.46 9.96
C TRP A 129 49.11 -31.48 11.10
N THR A 130 50.35 -31.88 11.37
CA THR A 130 50.68 -32.76 12.51
C THR A 130 51.19 -31.91 13.66
N LEU A 131 50.57 -31.97 14.83
CA LEU A 131 51.13 -31.38 16.05
C LEU A 131 52.36 -32.21 16.47
N THR A 132 53.53 -31.60 16.49
CA THR A 132 54.80 -32.29 16.80
C THR A 132 55.38 -31.88 18.16
N GLY A 133 54.89 -30.81 18.75
CA GLY A 133 55.28 -30.37 20.08
C GLY A 133 54.48 -29.14 20.52
N ALA A 134 54.43 -28.88 21.82
CA ALA A 134 53.90 -27.63 22.34
C ALA A 134 54.50 -27.33 23.72
N SER A 135 54.72 -26.05 24.00
CA SER A 135 55.14 -25.53 25.30
C SER A 135 54.23 -24.40 25.73
N ALA A 136 54.05 -24.20 27.03
CA ALA A 136 53.17 -23.18 27.57
C ALA A 136 53.82 -22.44 28.72
N VAL A 137 53.50 -21.15 28.85
CA VAL A 137 53.81 -20.36 30.04
C VAL A 137 52.57 -20.36 30.93
N VAL A 138 52.71 -20.74 32.19
CA VAL A 138 51.60 -20.82 33.16
C VAL A 138 51.89 -20.06 34.45
N SER A 139 50.85 -19.61 35.14
CA SER A 139 50.95 -18.91 36.44
C SER A 139 50.71 -19.79 37.67
N GLY A 140 50.88 -21.12 37.57
CA GLY A 140 50.62 -22.07 38.66
C GLY A 140 51.60 -23.24 38.67
N THR A 141 51.25 -24.30 39.40
CA THR A 141 52.20 -25.40 39.71
C THR A 141 52.11 -26.60 38.78
N ALA A 142 51.36 -26.52 37.68
CA ALA A 142 51.39 -27.57 36.67
C ALA A 142 52.82 -27.76 36.15
N ASP A 143 53.19 -29.01 35.85
CA ASP A 143 54.47 -29.41 35.28
C ASP A 143 54.34 -29.84 33.81
N SER A 144 53.11 -30.12 33.37
CA SER A 144 52.75 -30.57 32.03
C SER A 144 51.31 -30.17 31.69
N PHE A 145 50.97 -30.21 30.40
CA PHE A 145 49.61 -30.01 29.92
C PHE A 145 49.21 -31.04 28.86
N VAL A 146 47.91 -31.16 28.58
CA VAL A 146 47.40 -32.21 27.69
C VAL A 146 46.73 -31.65 26.44
N LEU A 147 46.78 -32.42 25.35
CA LEU A 147 45.83 -32.29 24.26
C LEU A 147 44.55 -32.97 24.72
N ARG A 148 43.47 -32.21 24.86
CA ARG A 148 42.20 -32.70 25.37
C ARG A 148 41.37 -33.37 24.27
N SER A 149 41.30 -32.70 23.13
CA SER A 149 40.54 -33.15 21.98
C SER A 149 40.99 -32.42 20.72
N THR A 150 40.69 -33.02 19.58
CA THR A 150 40.88 -32.41 18.26
C THR A 150 39.55 -32.34 17.53
N CYS A 151 39.49 -31.56 16.47
CA CYS A 151 38.38 -31.55 15.54
C CYS A 151 38.96 -31.56 14.13
N MET A 152 38.95 -32.71 13.45
CA MET A 152 39.45 -32.78 12.09
C MET A 152 38.58 -31.95 11.14
N ALA A 153 39.20 -31.40 10.10
CA ALA A 153 38.49 -30.73 9.04
C ALA A 153 37.42 -31.65 8.45
N SER A 154 36.20 -31.14 8.29
CA SER A 154 35.08 -31.91 7.76
C SER A 154 35.02 -31.78 6.25
N SER A 155 34.99 -32.90 5.53
CA SER A 155 34.68 -32.88 4.09
C SER A 155 33.23 -32.49 3.78
N ALA A 156 32.38 -32.32 4.81
CA ALA A 156 31.00 -31.90 4.61
C ALA A 156 30.96 -30.39 4.31
N PRO A 157 30.43 -29.97 3.15
CA PRO A 157 30.21 -28.56 2.86
C PRO A 157 29.34 -27.91 3.94
N ARG A 158 29.64 -26.66 4.32
CA ARG A 158 28.81 -25.92 5.28
C ARG A 158 27.38 -25.77 4.75
N PRO A 159 26.36 -26.12 5.54
CA PRO A 159 24.98 -25.84 5.16
C PRO A 159 24.77 -24.34 4.92
N ASN A 160 24.31 -23.99 3.71
CA ASN A 160 23.83 -22.66 3.40
C ASN A 160 22.32 -22.76 3.22
N SER A 161 21.58 -22.48 4.29
CA SER A 161 20.12 -22.54 4.26
C SER A 161 19.54 -21.34 3.51
N LYS A 162 18.74 -21.59 2.47
CA LYS A 162 18.15 -20.52 1.65
C LYS A 162 16.74 -20.88 1.19
N LEU A 163 15.82 -19.93 1.32
CA LEU A 163 14.48 -20.00 0.72
C LEU A 163 14.35 -18.98 -0.40
N TYR A 164 13.53 -19.30 -1.39
CA TYR A 164 13.11 -18.39 -2.45
C TYR A 164 11.61 -18.49 -2.65
N LEU A 165 10.96 -17.35 -2.86
CA LEU A 165 9.51 -17.25 -3.02
C LEU A 165 9.19 -16.58 -4.35
N THR A 166 8.32 -17.21 -5.13
CA THR A 166 7.58 -16.55 -6.23
C THR A 166 6.10 -16.50 -5.90
N LYS A 167 5.41 -15.49 -6.43
CA LYS A 167 4.01 -15.19 -6.12
C LYS A 167 3.26 -14.83 -7.40
N THR A 168 2.06 -15.38 -7.54
CA THR A 168 1.12 -15.04 -8.62
C THR A 168 -0.27 -14.82 -8.05
N GLY A 169 -1.14 -14.11 -8.79
CA GLY A 169 -2.53 -13.88 -8.44
C GLY A 169 -3.44 -14.05 -9.65
N TYR A 170 -4.58 -14.73 -9.46
CA TYR A 170 -5.57 -14.96 -10.52
C TYR A 170 -7.00 -14.70 -10.01
N PRO A 171 -7.83 -13.93 -10.73
CA PRO A 171 -7.51 -13.19 -11.96
C PRO A 171 -6.53 -12.03 -11.70
N ALA A 172 -5.64 -11.76 -12.67
CA ALA A 172 -4.59 -10.74 -12.52
C ALA A 172 -5.05 -9.32 -12.95
N LYS A 173 -6.15 -9.21 -13.67
CA LYS A 173 -6.63 -7.96 -14.27
C LYS A 173 -8.15 -7.90 -14.33
N ASP A 174 -8.65 -6.67 -14.46
CA ASP A 174 -10.07 -6.34 -14.63
C ASP A 174 -11.00 -6.85 -13.53
N VAL A 175 -10.47 -7.07 -12.32
CA VAL A 175 -11.27 -7.49 -11.17
C VAL A 175 -12.13 -6.34 -10.64
N LYS A 176 -13.33 -6.66 -10.20
CA LYS A 176 -14.33 -5.74 -9.65
C LYS A 176 -14.46 -5.94 -8.14
N ALA A 177 -15.08 -4.98 -7.46
CA ALA A 177 -15.39 -5.14 -6.04
C ALA A 177 -16.30 -6.36 -5.82
N GLY A 178 -15.91 -7.23 -4.89
CA GLY A 178 -16.58 -8.50 -4.61
C GLY A 178 -15.95 -9.71 -5.32
N ASP A 179 -15.13 -9.52 -6.36
CA ASP A 179 -14.42 -10.62 -6.99
C ASP A 179 -13.39 -11.24 -6.02
N GLU A 180 -13.12 -12.53 -6.20
CA GLU A 180 -12.09 -13.24 -5.44
C GLU A 180 -10.82 -13.40 -6.28
N VAL A 181 -9.68 -12.97 -5.72
CA VAL A 181 -8.35 -13.24 -6.27
C VAL A 181 -7.73 -14.37 -5.46
N THR A 182 -7.38 -15.46 -6.13
CA THR A 182 -6.57 -16.54 -5.56
C THR A 182 -5.09 -16.24 -5.78
N TYR A 183 -4.33 -16.16 -4.69
CA TYR A 183 -2.88 -16.03 -4.70
C TYR A 183 -2.21 -17.39 -4.52
N LEU A 184 -1.23 -17.67 -5.38
CA LEU A 184 -0.37 -18.85 -5.28
C LEU A 184 1.05 -18.41 -4.93
N TYR A 185 1.65 -19.14 -3.99
CA TYR A 185 2.98 -18.88 -3.44
C TYR A 185 3.83 -20.13 -3.67
N LYS A 186 4.81 -20.06 -4.56
CA LYS A 186 5.75 -21.18 -4.75
C LYS A 186 6.99 -20.92 -3.92
N VAL A 187 7.17 -21.71 -2.87
CA VAL A 187 8.35 -21.66 -2.01
C VAL A 187 9.32 -22.74 -2.47
N THR A 188 10.55 -22.36 -2.76
CA THR A 188 11.64 -23.26 -3.15
C THR A 188 12.71 -23.26 -2.08
N ASN A 189 13.11 -24.45 -1.61
CA ASN A 189 14.30 -24.60 -0.79
C ASN A 189 15.54 -24.61 -1.71
N GLN A 190 16.35 -23.56 -1.65
CA GLN A 190 17.59 -23.40 -2.41
C GLN A 190 18.84 -23.71 -1.58
N SER A 191 18.69 -24.46 -0.49
CA SER A 191 19.81 -24.76 0.40
C SER A 191 20.87 -25.61 -0.29
N THR A 192 22.14 -25.34 0.01
CA THR A 192 23.30 -26.11 -0.45
C THR A 192 24.11 -26.62 0.75
N GLY A 193 24.96 -27.62 0.53
CA GLY A 193 25.82 -28.17 1.58
C GLY A 193 25.10 -28.97 2.68
N THR A 194 23.87 -29.40 2.43
CA THR A 194 23.09 -30.18 3.40
C THR A 194 22.09 -31.08 2.70
N THR A 195 21.66 -32.16 3.37
CA THR A 195 20.51 -33.00 2.99
C THR A 195 19.31 -32.77 3.91
N TYR A 196 19.47 -32.00 5.00
CA TYR A 196 18.41 -31.75 5.95
C TYR A 196 17.36 -30.77 5.38
N PRO A 197 16.06 -31.05 5.57
CA PRO A 197 15.00 -30.19 5.08
C PRO A 197 14.87 -28.89 5.89
N ILE A 198 14.32 -27.86 5.26
CA ILE A 198 13.76 -26.71 5.98
C ILE A 198 12.34 -27.08 6.42
N SER A 199 12.03 -26.88 7.70
CA SER A 199 10.74 -27.22 8.30
C SER A 199 9.89 -25.98 8.58
N LYS A 200 8.62 -26.20 8.97
CA LYS A 200 7.66 -25.15 9.37
C LYS A 200 7.54 -24.03 8.34
N ILE A 201 7.44 -24.40 7.05
CA ILE A 201 7.22 -23.42 5.99
C ILE A 201 5.90 -22.67 6.24
N ALA A 202 5.98 -21.34 6.28
CA ALA A 202 4.83 -20.47 6.44
C ALA A 202 5.00 -19.19 5.62
N ILE A 203 3.89 -18.57 5.20
CA ILE A 203 3.87 -17.32 4.45
C ILE A 203 3.31 -16.21 5.34
N THR A 204 3.99 -15.06 5.35
CA THR A 204 3.43 -13.79 5.83
C THR A 204 3.15 -12.90 4.62
N ASP A 205 1.97 -12.28 4.57
CA ASP A 205 1.47 -11.49 3.45
C ASP A 205 0.77 -10.23 3.98
N ASP A 206 0.96 -9.10 3.32
CA ASP A 206 0.44 -7.80 3.75
C ASP A 206 -1.06 -7.60 3.46
N THR A 207 -1.66 -8.48 2.66
CA THR A 207 -3.02 -8.34 2.13
C THR A 207 -3.89 -9.57 2.41
N VAL A 208 -3.30 -10.76 2.39
CA VAL A 208 -3.96 -12.07 2.45
C VAL A 208 -3.71 -12.72 3.80
N THR A 209 -4.75 -13.33 4.37
CA THR A 209 -4.67 -14.09 5.63
C THR A 209 -5.11 -15.54 5.38
N GLY A 210 -4.86 -16.44 6.34
CA GLY A 210 -5.27 -17.84 6.24
C GLY A 210 -4.58 -18.64 5.13
N ILE A 211 -3.32 -18.30 4.82
CA ILE A 211 -2.55 -18.98 3.77
C ILE A 211 -2.17 -20.40 4.24
N THR A 212 -2.45 -21.40 3.41
CA THR A 212 -2.14 -22.82 3.68
C THR A 212 -1.15 -23.36 2.67
N CYS A 213 -0.15 -24.13 3.12
CA CYS A 213 0.85 -24.77 2.28
C CYS A 213 0.59 -26.27 2.13
N GLU A 214 0.78 -26.81 0.93
CA GLU A 214 0.65 -28.25 0.65
C GLU A 214 1.66 -29.09 1.45
N ALA A 215 2.88 -28.55 1.64
CA ALA A 215 3.92 -29.15 2.44
C ALA A 215 4.61 -28.09 3.30
N THR A 216 4.93 -28.45 4.54
CA THR A 216 5.66 -27.58 5.48
C THR A 216 7.09 -28.04 5.75
N TRP A 217 7.54 -29.07 5.03
CA TRP A 217 8.90 -29.63 5.05
C TRP A 217 9.43 -29.71 3.63
N LEU A 218 10.54 -29.02 3.37
CA LEU A 218 11.16 -28.98 2.06
C LEU A 218 12.60 -29.50 2.14
N ALA A 219 12.86 -30.65 1.54
CA ALA A 219 14.22 -31.09 1.26
C ALA A 219 14.94 -30.04 0.37
N PRO A 220 16.28 -29.99 0.38
CA PRO A 220 17.04 -29.16 -0.55
C PRO A 220 16.57 -29.36 -2.00
N LYS A 221 16.41 -28.26 -2.75
CA LYS A 221 15.86 -28.18 -4.12
C LYS A 221 14.37 -28.47 -4.26
N ALA A 222 13.67 -28.95 -3.23
CA ALA A 222 12.23 -29.17 -3.29
C ALA A 222 11.45 -27.85 -3.30
N SER A 223 10.18 -27.91 -3.71
CA SER A 223 9.25 -26.78 -3.67
C SER A 223 7.88 -27.22 -3.13
N THR A 224 7.13 -26.26 -2.59
CA THR A 224 5.71 -26.42 -2.24
C THR A 224 4.91 -25.23 -2.77
N THR A 225 3.62 -25.45 -3.00
CA THR A 225 2.67 -24.38 -3.27
C THR A 225 1.88 -24.07 -1.99
N CYS A 226 1.77 -22.80 -1.66
CA CYS A 226 0.79 -22.30 -0.69
C CYS A 226 -0.29 -21.50 -1.42
N THR A 227 -1.48 -21.43 -0.82
CA THR A 227 -2.64 -20.76 -1.41
C THR A 227 -3.32 -19.87 -0.38
N GLY A 228 -3.75 -18.69 -0.82
CA GLY A 228 -4.58 -17.78 -0.04
C GLY A 228 -5.51 -16.99 -0.95
N LYS A 229 -6.59 -16.46 -0.38
CA LYS A 229 -7.65 -15.77 -1.14
C LYS A 229 -7.86 -14.36 -0.62
N TYR A 230 -8.20 -13.45 -1.53
CA TYR A 230 -8.53 -12.07 -1.22
C TYR A 230 -9.79 -11.62 -1.96
N THR A 231 -10.77 -11.10 -1.22
CA THR A 231 -11.96 -10.47 -1.80
C THR A 231 -11.67 -8.99 -2.09
N VAL A 232 -11.81 -8.59 -3.35
CA VAL A 232 -11.55 -7.23 -3.82
C VAL A 232 -12.51 -6.24 -3.17
N LYS A 233 -11.97 -5.17 -2.56
CA LYS A 233 -12.77 -4.14 -1.88
C LYS A 233 -13.09 -2.98 -2.81
N LYS A 234 -14.14 -2.21 -2.49
CA LYS A 234 -14.46 -0.95 -3.21
C LYS A 234 -13.32 0.07 -3.16
N THR A 235 -12.53 0.07 -2.09
CA THR A 235 -11.33 0.93 -1.96
C THR A 235 -10.23 0.54 -2.94
N ASP A 236 -10.14 -0.74 -3.29
CA ASP A 236 -9.14 -1.22 -4.23
C ASP A 236 -9.49 -0.79 -5.66
N VAL A 237 -10.77 -0.89 -6.03
CA VAL A 237 -11.29 -0.37 -7.30
C VAL A 237 -11.03 1.13 -7.45
N LYS A 238 -11.21 1.92 -6.38
CA LYS A 238 -10.87 3.35 -6.39
C LYS A 238 -9.38 3.62 -6.58
N LYS A 239 -8.50 2.75 -6.07
CA LYS A 239 -7.04 2.84 -6.26
C LYS A 239 -6.60 2.34 -7.64
N GLY A 240 -7.43 1.57 -8.34
CA GLY A 240 -7.13 1.01 -9.66
C GLY A 240 -6.31 -0.29 -9.63
N LYS A 241 -5.74 -0.67 -8.47
CA LYS A 241 -4.86 -1.83 -8.32
C LYS A 241 -4.75 -2.31 -6.87
N ILE A 242 -4.39 -3.57 -6.71
CA ILE A 242 -4.02 -4.22 -5.45
C ILE A 242 -2.55 -4.63 -5.58
N VAL A 243 -1.68 -4.03 -4.78
CA VAL A 243 -0.28 -4.44 -4.66
C VAL A 243 -0.17 -5.30 -3.43
N ASN A 244 0.21 -6.56 -3.61
CA ASN A 244 0.33 -7.53 -2.52
C ASN A 244 1.78 -8.01 -2.42
N THR A 245 2.38 -7.91 -1.23
CA THR A 245 3.74 -8.37 -0.92
C THR A 245 3.74 -9.46 0.15
N ALA A 246 4.50 -10.52 -0.10
CA ALA A 246 4.65 -11.65 0.82
C ALA A 246 6.11 -12.08 1.02
N GLN A 247 6.35 -12.81 2.10
CA GLN A 247 7.63 -13.44 2.42
C GLN A 247 7.39 -14.81 3.05
N ALA A 248 8.20 -15.80 2.64
CA ALA A 248 8.19 -17.12 3.23
C ALA A 248 9.20 -17.20 4.39
N THR A 249 8.85 -17.99 5.39
CA THR A 249 9.67 -18.32 6.55
C THR A 249 9.77 -19.83 6.69
N GLY A 250 10.85 -20.29 7.30
CA GLY A 250 11.04 -21.68 7.70
C GLY A 250 12.10 -21.79 8.78
N TRP A 251 12.36 -23.02 9.23
CA TRP A 251 13.31 -23.32 10.29
C TRP A 251 14.35 -24.35 9.82
N PHE A 252 15.62 -24.00 9.99
CA PHE A 252 16.78 -24.85 9.72
C PHE A 252 17.73 -24.79 10.92
N ASP A 253 18.08 -25.94 11.50
CA ASP A 253 18.97 -26.04 12.67
C ASP A 253 18.66 -25.03 13.80
N ARG A 254 17.39 -24.96 14.21
CA ARG A 254 16.87 -24.00 15.22
C ARG A 254 17.04 -22.51 14.88
N GLN A 255 17.37 -22.18 13.63
CA GLN A 255 17.43 -20.81 13.13
C GLN A 255 16.31 -20.55 12.11
N ALA A 256 15.80 -19.33 12.11
CA ALA A 256 14.81 -18.90 11.13
C ALA A 256 15.47 -18.59 9.79
N VAL A 257 14.89 -19.09 8.71
CA VAL A 257 15.29 -18.82 7.33
C VAL A 257 14.20 -18.01 6.65
N TRP A 258 14.60 -16.94 5.98
CA TRP A 258 13.69 -16.04 5.28
C TRP A 258 13.93 -16.11 3.77
N SER A 259 12.85 -16.06 2.98
CA SER A 259 12.97 -15.87 1.54
C SER A 259 13.19 -14.39 1.18
N ASN A 260 13.35 -14.11 -0.11
CA ASN A 260 13.08 -12.79 -0.67
C ASN A 260 11.62 -12.36 -0.39
N LYS A 261 11.36 -11.06 -0.46
CA LYS A 261 10.00 -10.55 -0.61
C LYS A 261 9.55 -10.73 -2.06
N ALA A 262 8.30 -11.15 -2.25
CA ALA A 262 7.69 -11.32 -3.56
C ALA A 262 6.43 -10.45 -3.65
N THR A 263 6.36 -9.58 -4.65
CA THR A 263 5.23 -8.66 -4.87
C THR A 263 4.50 -9.03 -6.16
N PHE A 264 3.18 -9.04 -6.11
CA PHE A 264 2.31 -9.21 -7.29
C PHE A 264 1.24 -8.12 -7.31
N THR A 265 0.99 -7.55 -8.48
CA THR A 265 -0.02 -6.51 -8.67
C THR A 265 -1.19 -7.04 -9.48
N VAL A 266 -2.39 -6.87 -8.96
CA VAL A 266 -3.66 -7.11 -9.67
C VAL A 266 -4.26 -5.77 -10.06
N THR A 267 -4.70 -5.61 -11.31
CA THR A 267 -5.39 -4.39 -11.75
C THR A 267 -6.90 -4.55 -11.62
N THR A 268 -7.57 -3.50 -11.15
CA THR A 268 -9.02 -3.49 -11.01
C THR A 268 -9.68 -2.86 -12.23
N LYS A 269 -10.87 -3.31 -12.57
CA LYS A 269 -11.69 -2.65 -13.60
C LYS A 269 -12.26 -1.33 -13.04
N PRO A 270 -12.01 -0.18 -13.68
CA PRO A 270 -12.59 1.09 -13.25
C PRO A 270 -14.13 1.03 -13.25
N GLU A 271 -14.75 1.63 -12.23
CA GLU A 271 -16.18 1.88 -12.26
C GLU A 271 -16.46 3.03 -13.26
N PRO A 272 -17.49 2.92 -14.13
CA PRO A 272 -17.85 4.00 -15.02
C PRO A 272 -18.09 5.30 -14.24
N PRO A 273 -17.66 6.47 -14.75
CA PRO A 273 -17.90 7.72 -14.06
C PRO A 273 -19.41 7.95 -13.90
N LYS A 274 -19.80 8.42 -12.72
CA LYS A 274 -21.18 8.83 -12.46
C LYS A 274 -21.48 10.08 -13.28
N GLN A 275 -22.49 10.01 -14.14
CA GLN A 275 -22.99 11.14 -14.90
C GLN A 275 -24.28 11.62 -14.26
N VAL A 276 -24.35 12.92 -13.96
CA VAL A 276 -25.53 13.57 -13.37
C VAL A 276 -26.06 14.55 -14.41
N SER A 277 -27.20 14.24 -15.00
CA SER A 277 -27.78 15.08 -16.05
C SER A 277 -29.31 14.94 -16.07
N LEU A 278 -29.98 16.06 -16.40
CA LEU A 278 -31.42 16.14 -16.60
C LEU A 278 -31.68 16.73 -17.99
N SER A 279 -32.73 16.24 -18.64
CA SER A 279 -33.35 16.89 -19.80
C SER A 279 -34.76 17.32 -19.46
N ILE A 280 -35.26 18.35 -20.15
CA ILE A 280 -36.63 18.84 -20.02
C ILE A 280 -37.20 19.09 -21.40
N ASP A 281 -38.35 18.46 -21.68
CA ASP A 281 -39.20 18.81 -22.80
C ASP A 281 -40.33 19.70 -22.29
N LYS A 282 -40.57 20.82 -22.97
CA LYS A 282 -41.61 21.78 -22.61
C LYS A 282 -42.63 21.89 -23.73
N LYS A 283 -43.91 21.82 -23.37
CA LYS A 283 -45.03 21.99 -24.30
C LYS A 283 -45.99 23.06 -23.79
N ALA A 284 -46.64 23.73 -24.72
CA ALA A 284 -47.71 24.68 -24.46
C ALA A 284 -48.99 24.21 -25.17
N ARG A 285 -50.14 24.37 -24.50
CA ARG A 285 -51.46 24.17 -25.08
C ARG A 285 -52.29 25.44 -24.85
N VAL A 286 -52.83 25.99 -25.93
CA VAL A 286 -53.73 27.14 -25.86
C VAL A 286 -55.15 26.63 -25.71
N GLU A 287 -55.87 27.15 -24.73
CA GLU A 287 -57.32 27.04 -24.62
C GLU A 287 -57.92 28.42 -24.91
N SER A 288 -58.65 28.52 -26.03
CA SER A 288 -59.36 29.73 -26.41
C SER A 288 -60.81 29.69 -25.94
N ASP A 289 -61.34 30.85 -25.54
CA ASP A 289 -62.75 31.06 -25.22
C ASP A 289 -63.58 31.46 -26.46
N CYS A 290 -62.96 31.52 -27.65
CA CYS A 290 -63.62 31.88 -28.89
C CYS A 290 -64.61 30.81 -29.36
N HIS A 291 -65.90 31.16 -29.41
CA HIS A 291 -66.96 30.31 -29.93
C HIS A 291 -66.89 30.18 -31.47
N LYS A 292 -66.76 28.93 -31.97
CA LYS A 292 -67.00 28.43 -33.35
C LYS A 292 -66.32 29.10 -34.57
N LYS A 293 -65.76 30.31 -34.49
CA LYS A 293 -65.16 31.05 -35.63
C LYS A 293 -63.64 31.20 -35.60
N CYS A 294 -63.00 30.92 -34.48
CA CYS A 294 -61.55 30.78 -34.44
C CYS A 294 -61.22 29.35 -34.86
N GLU A 295 -61.17 29.12 -36.18
CA GLU A 295 -60.57 27.90 -36.70
C GLU A 295 -59.16 27.78 -36.13
N ASN A 296 -58.78 26.53 -35.86
CA ASN A 296 -57.58 26.04 -35.20
C ASN A 296 -56.29 26.45 -35.93
N ASP A 297 -56.03 27.75 -36.08
CA ASP A 297 -54.95 28.37 -36.86
C ASP A 297 -53.61 28.42 -36.12
N GLY A 298 -53.60 27.99 -34.85
CA GLY A 298 -52.40 27.88 -34.02
C GLY A 298 -52.00 29.18 -33.30
N TYR A 299 -52.81 30.24 -33.37
CA TYR A 299 -52.55 31.51 -32.69
C TYR A 299 -53.39 31.67 -31.41
N ALA A 300 -52.80 32.30 -30.38
CA ALA A 300 -53.53 32.73 -29.19
C ALA A 300 -54.07 34.17 -29.35
N ALA A 301 -55.14 34.51 -28.63
CA ALA A 301 -55.76 35.83 -28.56
C ALA A 301 -55.79 36.39 -27.13
N LYS A 302 -56.10 37.68 -26.97
CA LYS A 302 -56.19 38.33 -25.65
C LYS A 302 -57.25 37.64 -24.79
N GLY A 303 -56.85 37.16 -23.61
CA GLY A 303 -57.74 36.45 -22.69
C GLY A 303 -57.63 34.93 -22.75
N ASP A 304 -57.06 34.36 -23.82
CA ASP A 304 -56.80 32.93 -23.92
C ASP A 304 -55.87 32.45 -22.79
N LYS A 305 -56.01 31.16 -22.45
CA LYS A 305 -55.22 30.50 -21.41
C LYS A 305 -54.19 29.59 -22.05
N ILE A 306 -52.91 29.79 -21.72
CA ILE A 306 -51.81 28.92 -22.14
C ILE A 306 -51.42 28.02 -20.96
N PHE A 307 -51.60 26.71 -21.13
CA PHE A 307 -51.19 25.68 -20.19
C PHE A 307 -49.82 25.15 -20.55
N TYR A 308 -48.89 25.15 -19.59
CA TYR A 308 -47.56 24.59 -19.76
C TYR A 308 -47.45 23.22 -19.11
N THR A 309 -46.94 22.26 -19.87
CA THR A 309 -46.59 20.92 -19.40
C THR A 309 -45.13 20.65 -19.69
N TYR A 310 -44.53 19.81 -18.86
CA TYR A 310 -43.11 19.49 -18.91
C TYR A 310 -42.93 17.99 -18.75
N ARG A 311 -41.95 17.43 -19.47
CA ARG A 311 -41.46 16.08 -19.22
C ARG A 311 -39.99 16.19 -18.85
N VAL A 312 -39.68 15.84 -17.61
CA VAL A 312 -38.31 15.85 -17.08
C VAL A 312 -37.76 14.45 -17.13
N THR A 313 -36.59 14.27 -17.72
CA THR A 313 -35.94 12.96 -17.89
C THR A 313 -34.56 12.96 -17.24
N ASN A 314 -34.24 11.92 -16.48
CA ASN A 314 -32.90 11.68 -15.97
C ASN A 314 -32.06 10.97 -17.03
N THR A 315 -31.21 11.73 -17.71
CA THR A 315 -30.29 11.25 -18.76
C THR A 315 -28.93 10.83 -18.21
N GLY A 316 -28.72 10.95 -16.89
CA GLY A 316 -27.53 10.49 -16.21
C GLY A 316 -27.53 9.00 -15.84
N THR A 317 -26.46 8.55 -15.18
CA THR A 317 -26.27 7.15 -14.74
C THR A 317 -26.65 6.90 -13.28
N VAL A 318 -27.00 7.96 -12.55
CA VAL A 318 -27.36 7.94 -11.12
C VAL A 318 -28.80 8.37 -10.88
N THR A 319 -29.37 7.98 -9.74
CA THR A 319 -30.70 8.45 -9.31
C THR A 319 -30.63 9.91 -8.86
N ILE A 320 -31.56 10.74 -9.36
CA ILE A 320 -31.66 12.17 -8.99
C ILE A 320 -32.92 12.35 -8.13
N THR A 321 -32.78 13.09 -7.03
CA THR A 321 -33.88 13.40 -6.09
C THR A 321 -34.24 14.88 -6.14
N HIS A 322 -35.33 15.28 -5.46
CA HIS A 322 -35.81 16.66 -5.44
C HIS A 322 -36.02 17.23 -6.84
N VAL A 323 -36.50 16.39 -7.77
CA VAL A 323 -36.77 16.78 -9.14
C VAL A 323 -37.92 17.79 -9.18
N GLY A 324 -37.68 18.90 -9.87
CA GLY A 324 -38.64 19.98 -10.06
C GLY A 324 -38.38 20.75 -11.34
N VAL A 325 -39.24 21.73 -11.61
CA VAL A 325 -39.09 22.65 -12.75
C VAL A 325 -39.12 24.07 -12.24
N HIS A 326 -38.10 24.84 -12.60
CA HIS A 326 -38.08 26.29 -12.42
C HIS A 326 -38.47 26.95 -13.75
N ASP A 327 -39.63 27.57 -13.75
CA ASP A 327 -40.17 28.37 -14.85
C ASP A 327 -40.53 29.75 -14.27
N ARG A 328 -39.95 30.82 -14.82
CA ARG A 328 -40.16 32.18 -14.31
C ARG A 328 -41.48 32.78 -14.76
N ASN A 329 -42.01 32.30 -15.89
CA ASN A 329 -43.21 32.86 -16.52
C ASN A 329 -44.43 31.95 -16.32
N ALA A 330 -44.23 30.72 -15.90
CA ALA A 330 -45.28 29.89 -15.31
C ALA A 330 -45.27 30.05 -13.79
N GLY A 331 -46.45 29.94 -13.15
CA GLY A 331 -46.54 29.91 -11.70
C GLY A 331 -45.94 28.63 -11.09
N ARG A 332 -46.42 28.23 -9.92
CA ARG A 332 -46.00 26.97 -9.26
C ARG A 332 -46.16 25.78 -10.23
N VAL A 333 -45.09 25.00 -10.41
CA VAL A 333 -45.09 23.75 -11.18
C VAL A 333 -45.12 22.54 -10.23
N VAL A 334 -45.92 21.53 -10.57
CA VAL A 334 -46.03 20.27 -9.82
C VAL A 334 -45.57 19.11 -10.71
N CYS A 335 -44.67 18.28 -10.20
CA CYS A 335 -44.20 17.05 -10.84
C CYS A 335 -44.81 15.83 -10.17
N ASN A 336 -45.14 14.80 -10.96
CA ASN A 336 -45.70 13.55 -10.44
C ASN A 336 -44.71 12.78 -9.54
N SER A 337 -43.41 12.87 -9.83
CA SER A 337 -42.34 12.32 -8.99
C SER A 337 -41.25 13.35 -8.72
N GLY A 338 -40.79 13.39 -7.47
CA GLY A 338 -39.58 14.12 -7.08
C GLY A 338 -38.30 13.28 -7.18
N THR A 339 -38.37 12.02 -7.61
CA THR A 339 -37.19 11.13 -7.73
C THR A 339 -37.22 10.39 -9.07
N LEU A 340 -36.11 10.46 -9.80
CA LEU A 340 -35.94 9.79 -11.07
C LEU A 340 -34.75 8.83 -11.01
N ALA A 341 -35.01 7.53 -11.16
CA ALA A 341 -33.98 6.55 -11.44
C ALA A 341 -33.34 6.80 -12.82
N ARG A 342 -32.20 6.16 -13.09
CA ARG A 342 -31.50 6.29 -14.38
C ARG A 342 -32.45 6.01 -15.56
N GLY A 343 -32.46 6.89 -16.57
CA GLY A 343 -33.26 6.73 -17.79
C GLY A 343 -34.77 6.92 -17.62
N THR A 344 -35.27 7.26 -16.42
CA THR A 344 -36.70 7.46 -16.17
C THR A 344 -37.12 8.93 -16.32
N SER A 345 -38.42 9.16 -16.53
CA SER A 345 -39.01 10.49 -16.68
C SER A 345 -40.19 10.71 -15.73
N THR A 346 -40.47 11.97 -15.42
CA THR A 346 -41.71 12.41 -14.77
C THR A 346 -42.36 13.51 -15.61
N ASP A 347 -43.69 13.49 -15.65
CA ASP A 347 -44.46 14.60 -16.17
C ASP A 347 -44.70 15.63 -15.06
N CYS A 348 -44.71 16.90 -15.44
CA CYS A 348 -44.99 18.04 -14.58
C CYS A 348 -45.93 19.01 -15.30
N HIS A 349 -46.69 19.80 -14.54
CA HIS A 349 -47.60 20.81 -15.09
C HIS A 349 -47.58 22.09 -14.25
N ALA A 350 -47.74 23.23 -14.92
CA ALA A 350 -47.99 24.50 -14.25
C ALA A 350 -49.41 24.49 -13.65
N VAL A 351 -49.55 24.87 -12.38
CA VAL A 351 -50.84 24.85 -11.66
C VAL A 351 -51.81 25.89 -12.21
N LYS A 352 -51.30 27.03 -12.69
CA LYS A 352 -52.10 28.11 -13.26
C LYS A 352 -51.69 28.36 -14.71
N PRO A 353 -52.66 28.58 -15.62
CA PRO A 353 -52.34 28.97 -16.99
C PRO A 353 -51.80 30.41 -17.04
N HIS A 354 -51.03 30.72 -18.08
CA HIS A 354 -50.73 32.11 -18.46
C HIS A 354 -51.91 32.67 -19.24
N VAL A 355 -52.50 33.76 -18.74
CA VAL A 355 -53.59 34.46 -19.45
C VAL A 355 -52.97 35.50 -20.37
N VAL A 356 -53.26 35.40 -21.67
CA VAL A 356 -52.69 36.31 -22.68
C VAL A 356 -53.10 37.75 -22.38
N THR A 357 -52.10 38.61 -22.17
CA THR A 357 -52.28 40.01 -21.78
C THR A 357 -52.25 40.95 -22.98
N LYS A 358 -52.61 42.23 -22.77
CA LYS A 358 -52.42 43.28 -23.79
C LYS A 358 -50.95 43.47 -24.18
N ALA A 359 -50.02 43.26 -23.25
CA ALA A 359 -48.59 43.36 -23.52
C ALA A 359 -48.12 42.23 -24.44
N ASP A 360 -48.63 41.02 -24.23
CA ASP A 360 -48.32 39.87 -25.09
C ASP A 360 -48.86 40.08 -26.51
N VAL A 361 -50.08 40.63 -26.64
CA VAL A 361 -50.65 41.01 -27.96
C VAL A 361 -49.80 42.05 -28.66
N LYS A 362 -49.30 43.06 -27.94
CA LYS A 362 -48.37 44.05 -28.51
C LYS A 362 -47.04 43.41 -28.94
N ALA A 363 -46.58 42.39 -28.23
CA ALA A 363 -45.36 41.65 -28.55
C ALA A 363 -45.55 40.60 -29.67
N GLY A 364 -46.79 40.26 -30.00
CA GLY A 364 -47.14 39.27 -31.03
C GLY A 364 -46.82 37.82 -30.68
N LYS A 365 -46.29 37.55 -29.48
CA LYS A 365 -45.93 36.20 -29.01
C LYS A 365 -45.73 36.14 -27.50
N VAL A 366 -45.92 34.96 -26.92
CA VAL A 366 -45.47 34.60 -25.57
C VAL A 366 -44.30 33.65 -25.70
N VAL A 367 -43.12 34.08 -25.22
CA VAL A 367 -41.94 33.21 -25.09
C VAL A 367 -41.83 32.76 -23.64
N ASN A 368 -41.78 31.44 -23.43
CA ASN A 368 -41.66 30.89 -22.08
C ASN A 368 -40.51 29.87 -21.98
N THR A 369 -39.56 30.13 -21.07
CA THR A 369 -38.35 29.33 -20.85
C THR A 369 -38.34 28.71 -19.46
N ALA A 370 -38.05 27.41 -19.36
CA ALA A 370 -37.93 26.69 -18.09
C ALA A 370 -36.67 25.83 -18.02
N ARG A 371 -36.26 25.45 -16.80
CA ARG A 371 -35.21 24.46 -16.53
C ARG A 371 -35.72 23.41 -15.55
N ALA A 372 -35.37 22.14 -15.76
CA ALA A 372 -35.50 21.14 -14.72
C ALA A 372 -34.38 21.30 -13.70
N THR A 373 -34.69 21.02 -12.43
CA THR A 373 -33.74 21.02 -11.33
C THR A 373 -33.82 19.69 -10.56
N GLY A 374 -32.75 19.35 -9.86
CA GLY A 374 -32.69 18.19 -8.98
C GLY A 374 -31.48 18.23 -8.06
N LYS A 375 -31.30 17.18 -7.27
CA LYS A 375 -30.16 16.96 -6.38
C LYS A 375 -29.58 15.56 -6.50
N PHE A 376 -28.26 15.50 -6.55
CA PHE A 376 -27.46 14.29 -6.40
C PHE A 376 -26.34 14.55 -5.39
N ASP A 377 -26.22 13.68 -4.38
CA ASP A 377 -25.17 13.79 -3.34
C ASP A 377 -25.10 15.19 -2.70
N GLY A 378 -26.27 15.76 -2.39
CA GLY A 378 -26.43 17.11 -1.82
C GLY A 378 -26.20 18.29 -2.78
N ARG A 379 -25.70 18.04 -4.00
CA ARG A 379 -25.41 19.09 -5.01
C ARG A 379 -26.58 19.27 -5.98
N TYR A 380 -26.82 20.51 -6.37
CA TYR A 380 -27.83 20.84 -7.37
C TYR A 380 -27.37 20.46 -8.78
N VAL A 381 -28.31 19.96 -9.58
CA VAL A 381 -28.19 19.77 -11.02
C VAL A 381 -29.33 20.52 -11.70
N ALA A 382 -29.04 21.11 -12.85
CA ALA A 382 -30.04 21.75 -13.70
C ALA A 382 -29.90 21.25 -15.15
N SER A 383 -31.01 21.13 -15.86
CA SER A 383 -30.99 20.89 -17.30
C SER A 383 -30.61 22.16 -18.07
N ASP A 384 -30.32 21.98 -19.36
CA ASP A 384 -30.42 23.05 -20.34
C ASP A 384 -31.84 23.65 -20.38
N PRO A 385 -32.01 24.91 -20.81
CA PRO A 385 -33.30 25.55 -20.84
C PRO A 385 -34.16 25.03 -21.99
N ALA A 386 -35.42 24.71 -21.72
CA ALA A 386 -36.42 24.47 -22.77
C ALA A 386 -37.30 25.70 -22.94
N THR A 387 -37.42 26.16 -24.19
CA THR A 387 -38.20 27.34 -24.57
C THR A 387 -39.31 26.94 -25.53
N VAL A 388 -40.51 27.42 -25.27
CA VAL A 388 -41.63 27.35 -26.21
C VAL A 388 -42.09 28.76 -26.54
N THR A 389 -42.47 28.99 -27.80
CA THR A 389 -43.04 30.24 -28.26
C THR A 389 -44.47 29.98 -28.74
N VAL A 390 -45.42 30.75 -28.22
CA VAL A 390 -46.81 30.76 -28.70
C VAL A 390 -47.03 32.08 -29.41
N CYS A 391 -47.37 32.05 -30.69
CA CYS A 391 -47.66 33.24 -31.47
C CYS A 391 -49.05 33.79 -31.12
N ILE A 392 -49.18 35.11 -31.13
CA ILE A 392 -50.45 35.81 -30.84
C ILE A 392 -50.95 36.49 -32.10
N ARG A 393 -52.25 36.39 -32.34
CA ARG A 393 -52.91 37.03 -33.47
C ARG A 393 -52.87 38.56 -33.31
N HIS A 394 -52.31 39.25 -34.29
CA HIS A 394 -52.42 40.71 -34.37
C HIS A 394 -53.80 41.07 -34.96
N GLY A 395 -54.78 41.41 -34.12
CA GLY A 395 -56.10 41.81 -34.62
C GLY A 395 -57.12 42.15 -33.54
N LYS A 396 -58.01 43.09 -33.87
CA LYS A 396 -59.05 43.76 -33.06
C LYS A 396 -60.14 42.87 -32.43
N TYR A 397 -59.94 41.56 -32.29
CA TYR A 397 -60.96 40.69 -31.70
C TYR A 397 -60.81 40.63 -30.18
N ASP A 398 -61.49 41.55 -29.50
CA ASP A 398 -61.86 41.37 -28.09
C ASP A 398 -63.14 40.54 -28.07
N HIS A 399 -63.03 39.23 -27.87
CA HIS A 399 -64.19 38.32 -27.87
C HIS A 399 -65.21 38.59 -26.75
N ARG A 400 -64.94 39.53 -25.84
CA ARG A 400 -65.87 39.91 -24.77
C ARG A 400 -67.02 40.82 -25.22
N HIS A 401 -67.12 41.15 -26.51
CA HIS A 401 -68.10 42.12 -26.99
C HIS A 401 -69.20 41.59 -27.91
N ASP A 402 -69.25 40.30 -28.23
CA ASP A 402 -70.20 39.81 -29.25
C ASP A 402 -71.61 39.47 -28.74
N ASP A 403 -71.98 39.85 -27.50
CA ASP A 403 -73.31 39.57 -26.95
C ASP A 403 -74.30 40.75 -26.98
N LYS A 404 -73.96 41.92 -27.53
CA LYS A 404 -74.96 42.99 -27.69
C LYS A 404 -74.86 43.74 -29.02
N ASP A 405 -76.04 43.83 -29.64
CA ASP A 405 -76.47 44.76 -30.67
C ASP A 405 -76.24 44.32 -32.13
N GLY A 406 -77.21 43.55 -32.61
CA GLY A 406 -77.52 43.51 -34.03
C GLY A 406 -77.96 44.89 -34.51
N LYS A 407 -77.09 45.57 -35.26
CA LYS A 407 -77.51 46.50 -36.31
C LYS A 407 -76.40 46.70 -37.34
N HIS A 408 -76.83 46.63 -38.60
CA HIS A 408 -76.08 46.97 -39.79
C HIS A 408 -75.44 48.36 -39.70
N ASP A 409 -74.23 48.51 -40.22
CA ASP A 409 -74.00 49.47 -41.31
C ASP A 409 -72.73 49.13 -42.12
N LYS A 410 -72.83 49.41 -43.41
CA LYS A 410 -71.84 49.18 -44.46
C LYS A 410 -70.82 50.33 -44.47
N ASP A 411 -69.73 50.06 -45.21
CA ASP A 411 -68.74 50.99 -45.77
C ASP A 411 -67.43 51.13 -44.98
N GLY A 412 -66.32 50.87 -45.70
CA GLY A 412 -65.00 51.29 -45.21
C GLY A 412 -63.78 50.50 -45.69
N LYS A 413 -63.56 50.50 -47.02
CA LYS A 413 -62.25 50.58 -47.68
C LYS A 413 -61.21 49.47 -47.44
N HIS A 414 -61.00 48.69 -48.50
CA HIS A 414 -59.75 48.00 -48.80
C HIS A 414 -58.56 48.96 -48.74
N ASP A 415 -57.54 48.61 -47.96
CA ASP A 415 -56.15 48.86 -48.36
C ASP A 415 -55.44 47.50 -48.43
N LYS A 416 -55.15 47.10 -49.66
CA LYS A 416 -54.20 46.05 -49.99
C LYS A 416 -52.83 46.69 -49.83
N ASP A 417 -52.02 46.18 -48.92
CA ASP A 417 -50.59 45.93 -49.13
C ASP A 417 -49.94 45.51 -47.81
N GLN A 418 -49.84 44.19 -47.62
CA GLN A 418 -48.60 43.60 -47.13
C GLN A 418 -48.56 42.15 -47.60
N LYS A 419 -47.66 41.93 -48.57
CA LYS A 419 -47.25 40.64 -49.14
C LYS A 419 -47.20 39.54 -48.08
N GLU A 420 -47.99 38.50 -48.32
CA GLU A 420 -47.70 37.16 -47.82
C GLU A 420 -46.28 36.76 -48.23
N LEU A 421 -45.50 36.32 -47.24
CA LEU A 421 -44.30 35.52 -47.47
C LEU A 421 -44.62 34.10 -46.98
N PRO A 422 -44.42 33.06 -47.81
CA PRO A 422 -44.53 31.69 -47.35
C PRO A 422 -43.35 31.42 -46.43
N VAL A 423 -43.61 31.06 -45.17
CA VAL A 423 -42.55 30.51 -44.31
C VAL A 423 -42.66 28.99 -44.37
N THR A 424 -41.74 28.41 -45.12
CA THR A 424 -41.35 27.01 -45.07
C THR A 424 -41.14 26.60 -43.62
N GLY A 425 -41.94 25.63 -43.16
CA GLY A 425 -41.62 24.89 -41.95
C GLY A 425 -40.26 24.24 -42.13
N ASP A 426 -39.26 24.74 -41.42
CA ASP A 426 -38.00 24.05 -41.28
C ASP A 426 -38.25 22.83 -40.40
N SER A 427 -38.51 21.71 -41.07
CA SER A 427 -38.37 20.37 -40.53
C SER A 427 -36.92 20.17 -40.11
N SER A 428 -36.55 20.70 -38.94
CA SER A 428 -35.30 20.37 -38.28
C SER A 428 -35.47 19.01 -37.60
N ASN A 429 -35.18 17.99 -38.40
CA ASN A 429 -34.56 16.72 -38.08
C ASN A 429 -34.81 16.15 -36.67
N MET A 430 -35.51 15.01 -36.68
CA MET A 430 -35.25 13.91 -35.74
C MET A 430 -33.74 13.66 -35.64
N ALA A 431 -33.10 14.23 -34.63
CA ALA A 431 -31.86 13.68 -34.11
C ALA A 431 -32.24 12.49 -33.22
N LEU A 432 -32.31 11.31 -33.86
CA LEU A 432 -32.09 10.04 -33.19
C LEU A 432 -30.73 10.13 -32.48
N SER A 433 -30.76 10.38 -31.18
CA SER A 433 -29.64 10.12 -30.30
C SER A 433 -29.46 8.60 -30.17
N LEU A 434 -28.88 8.00 -31.20
CA LEU A 434 -28.22 6.71 -31.11
C LEU A 434 -26.87 6.96 -30.44
N GLY A 435 -26.87 6.95 -29.11
CA GLY A 435 -25.66 6.72 -28.32
C GLY A 435 -25.18 5.31 -28.57
N GLY A 436 -24.19 5.18 -29.45
CA GLY A 436 -23.65 3.92 -29.91
C GLY A 436 -22.89 3.14 -28.83
N GLY A 437 -22.97 1.81 -28.97
CA GLY A 437 -21.87 0.92 -28.69
C GLY A 437 -21.65 0.04 -29.91
N LEU A 438 -20.48 0.16 -30.56
CA LEU A 438 -19.62 -0.97 -30.95
C LEU A 438 -18.36 -0.48 -31.71
N LEU A 439 -17.22 -0.93 -31.19
CA LEU A 439 -15.90 -1.20 -31.78
C LEU A 439 -15.69 -0.98 -33.30
N ALA A 440 -14.59 -0.30 -33.69
CA ALA A 440 -13.54 -0.88 -34.54
C ALA A 440 -12.34 0.07 -34.77
N ALA A 441 -11.22 -0.57 -35.07
CA ALA A 441 -9.84 -0.14 -35.22
C ALA A 441 -9.50 1.13 -36.03
N GLY A 442 -8.47 1.82 -35.54
CA GLY A 442 -7.25 2.25 -36.25
C GLY A 442 -7.31 2.66 -37.73
N GLY A 443 -6.93 3.91 -38.00
CA GLY A 443 -6.66 4.40 -39.35
C GLY A 443 -6.15 5.84 -39.34
N LEU A 444 -4.85 5.97 -39.13
CA LEU A 444 -4.04 7.19 -39.27
C LEU A 444 -4.22 7.76 -40.70
N LEU A 445 -4.47 9.06 -40.87
CA LEU A 445 -4.06 9.80 -42.08
C LEU A 445 -4.08 11.32 -41.81
N LEU A 446 -2.90 11.92 -41.99
CA LEU A 446 -2.59 13.35 -41.89
C LEU A 446 -3.12 14.12 -43.11
N GLY A 447 -3.58 15.35 -42.89
CA GLY A 447 -3.89 16.30 -43.97
C GLY A 447 -3.90 17.72 -43.45
N ALA A 448 -2.77 18.42 -43.58
CA ALA A 448 -2.61 19.82 -43.22
C ALA A 448 -3.15 20.75 -44.32
N SER A 449 -3.79 21.86 -43.93
CA SER A 449 -3.82 23.07 -44.76
C SER A 449 -3.97 24.34 -43.93
N ARG A 450 -3.19 25.34 -44.35
CA ARG A 450 -2.74 26.54 -43.63
C ARG A 450 -3.77 27.67 -43.64
N ILE A 451 -3.89 28.35 -42.51
CA ILE A 451 -4.61 29.63 -42.34
C ILE A 451 -3.66 30.80 -42.71
N ARG A 452 -4.09 31.69 -43.61
CA ARG A 452 -3.49 33.03 -43.80
C ARG A 452 -4.27 34.04 -42.96
N ARG A 453 -3.59 34.69 -42.00
CA ARG A 453 -4.06 35.89 -41.30
C ARG A 453 -3.68 37.14 -42.11
N ARG A 454 -4.57 38.13 -42.17
CA ARG A 454 -4.22 39.55 -42.36
C ARG A 454 -4.78 40.33 -41.18
N ALA A 455 -3.89 41.02 -40.49
CA ALA A 455 -4.18 42.02 -39.47
C ALA A 455 -4.27 43.40 -40.13
N HIS A 456 -5.20 44.23 -39.66
CA HIS A 456 -5.21 45.67 -39.90
C HIS A 456 -4.76 46.36 -38.60
N VAL A 457 -3.76 47.24 -38.71
CA VAL A 457 -3.34 48.22 -37.70
C VAL A 457 -3.69 49.60 -38.26
N GLN A 458 -4.20 50.49 -37.41
CA GLN A 458 -4.33 51.91 -37.71
C GLN A 458 -3.53 52.71 -36.67
N ILE A 459 -2.61 53.51 -37.22
CA ILE A 459 -1.76 54.59 -36.67
C ILE A 459 -0.73 54.16 -35.62
#